data_AF-A0A934P8P5-F1
#
_entry.id   AF-A0A934P8P5-F1
#
_cell.length_a   1.000
_cell.length_b   1.000
_cell.length_c   1.000
_cell.angle_alpha   90.00
_cell.angle_beta   90.00
_cell.angle_gamma   90.00
#
_symmetry.space_group_name_H-M   'P 1'
#
loop_
_entity.id
_entity.type
_entity.pdbx_description
1 polymer ?
#
loop_
_entity_poly.entity_id
_entity_poly.type
_entity_poly.pdbx_seq_one_letter_code
_entity_poly.pdbx_strand_id
1 'polypeptide(L)'
;MQFVSSATKPPYHHGDLKNALTDAAIELAAADGPEQITVRAVAKRVGVTPTAAYRHFAGHDDLVQAVKDRAMGALAESIEKALAAVDPTEDVVARLAAAGTGYCSFAIAEPGLFLTAFCRGDSELTDPLDSQLHEHEPYRLLVDVVDELIQAGLADESERTIIETSAWSSVHGLSMLLIDGPLRLIPDDAKIELIQEVVAFNSRRWAGR
;
A
#
# COMPACT_ATOMS: atom_id res chain seq x y z
N MET A 1 -20.62 27.05 40.60
CA MET A 1 -19.23 26.53 40.56
C MET A 1 -19.30 25.04 40.29
N GLN A 2 -18.99 24.60 39.07
CA GLN A 2 -18.79 23.19 38.73
C GLN A 2 -17.41 23.08 38.09
N PHE A 3 -16.55 22.29 38.73
CA PHE A 3 -15.18 22.02 38.29
C PHE A 3 -15.21 21.08 37.09
N VAL A 4 -14.56 21.50 36.00
CA VAL A 4 -14.27 20.64 34.85
C VAL A 4 -13.07 19.76 35.21
N SER A 5 -13.27 18.44 35.27
CA SER A 5 -12.19 17.47 35.44
C SER A 5 -11.44 17.31 34.11
N SER A 6 -10.19 17.76 34.07
CA SER A 6 -9.28 17.53 32.95
C SER A 6 -8.73 16.11 33.05
N ALA A 7 -9.07 15.25 32.10
CA ALA A 7 -8.47 13.92 31.97
C ALA A 7 -7.03 14.07 31.46
N THR A 8 -6.05 13.85 32.33
CA THR A 8 -4.63 13.82 31.98
C THR A 8 -4.31 12.54 31.19
N LYS A 9 -3.80 12.70 29.96
CA LYS A 9 -3.26 11.59 29.14
C LYS A 9 -2.14 10.86 29.89
N PRO A 10 -2.04 9.52 29.78
CA PRO A 10 -1.04 8.73 30.49
C PRO A 10 0.39 9.12 30.06
N PRO A 11 1.37 9.01 30.98
CA PRO A 11 2.72 9.45 30.75
C PRO A 11 3.42 8.53 29.75
N TYR A 12 4.06 9.16 28.80
CA TYR A 12 4.77 8.54 27.69
C TYR A 12 5.95 7.70 28.19
N HIS A 13 5.98 6.40 27.87
CA HIS A 13 7.19 5.60 28.08
C HIS A 13 8.24 6.01 27.05
N HIS A 14 9.29 6.70 27.49
CA HIS A 14 10.36 7.24 26.63
C HIS A 14 11.05 6.22 25.70
N GLY A 15 10.91 4.91 25.96
CA GLY A 15 11.43 3.85 25.09
C GLY A 15 10.59 3.60 23.83
N ASP A 16 9.36 4.11 23.77
CA ASP A 16 8.40 3.86 22.68
C ASP A 16 8.20 5.11 21.78
N LEU A 17 9.11 6.10 21.88
CA LEU A 17 8.94 7.39 21.20
C LEU A 17 8.90 7.24 19.68
N LYS A 18 9.77 6.39 19.15
CA LYS A 18 9.83 6.15 17.71
C LYS A 18 8.50 5.57 17.20
N ASN A 19 7.96 4.55 17.85
CA ASN A 19 6.72 3.90 17.41
C ASN A 19 5.53 4.85 17.50
N ALA A 20 5.35 5.56 18.61
CA ALA A 20 4.22 6.48 18.70
C ALA A 20 4.33 7.70 17.76
N LEU A 21 5.54 8.11 17.35
CA LEU A 21 5.72 9.06 16.25
C LEU A 21 5.34 8.41 14.91
N THR A 22 5.77 7.17 14.64
CA THR A 22 5.39 6.42 13.44
C THR A 22 3.87 6.22 13.35
N ASP A 23 3.21 5.80 14.43
CA ASP A 23 1.76 5.62 14.50
C ASP A 23 1.02 6.93 14.22
N ALA A 24 1.46 8.03 14.85
CA ALA A 24 0.90 9.35 14.59
C ALA A 24 1.12 9.80 13.13
N ALA A 25 2.22 9.40 12.50
CA ALA A 25 2.49 9.67 11.09
C ALA A 25 1.59 8.84 10.16
N ILE A 26 1.38 7.54 10.47
CA ILE A 26 0.44 6.66 9.77
C ILE A 26 -0.98 7.22 9.86
N GLU A 27 -1.41 7.70 11.03
CA GLU A 27 -2.73 8.33 11.19
C GLU A 27 -2.91 9.59 10.33
N LEU A 28 -1.86 10.40 10.17
CA LEU A 28 -1.89 11.57 9.29
C LEU A 28 -1.93 11.15 7.82
N ALA A 29 -1.11 10.15 7.46
CA ALA A 29 -1.05 9.59 6.12
C ALA A 29 -2.39 8.99 5.68
N ALA A 30 -3.04 8.21 6.53
CA ALA A 30 -4.33 7.59 6.25
C ALA A 30 -5.44 8.64 6.03
N ALA A 31 -5.41 9.74 6.79
CA ALA A 31 -6.43 10.78 6.69
C ALA A 31 -6.32 11.60 5.39
N ASP A 32 -5.12 12.07 5.05
CA ASP A 32 -4.94 13.15 4.08
C ASP A 32 -3.73 12.92 3.15
N GLY A 33 -3.12 11.73 3.18
CA GLY A 33 -2.03 11.35 2.31
C GLY A 33 -0.64 11.82 2.77
N PRO A 34 0.39 11.58 1.94
CA PRO A 34 1.80 11.73 2.32
C PRO A 34 2.21 13.17 2.66
N GLU A 35 1.55 14.17 2.08
CA GLU A 35 1.89 15.59 2.28
C GLU A 35 1.69 16.06 3.72
N GLN A 36 0.85 15.37 4.51
CA GLN A 36 0.63 15.72 5.92
C GLN A 36 1.70 15.17 6.86
N ILE A 37 2.58 14.29 6.38
CA ILE A 37 3.61 13.66 7.18
C ILE A 37 4.75 14.65 7.40
N THR A 38 4.64 15.48 8.44
CA THR A 38 5.74 16.37 8.84
C THR A 38 6.18 16.09 10.27
N VAL A 39 7.49 16.17 10.52
CA VAL A 39 8.06 15.99 11.88
C VAL A 39 7.36 16.88 12.91
N ARG A 40 6.99 18.11 12.52
CA ARG A 40 6.27 19.05 13.38
C ARG A 40 4.83 18.62 13.65
N ALA A 41 4.09 18.18 12.62
CA ALA A 41 2.72 17.72 12.79
C ALA A 41 2.66 16.47 13.68
N VAL A 42 3.56 15.51 13.43
CA VAL A 42 3.69 14.27 14.20
C VAL A 42 4.08 14.56 15.65
N ALA A 43 5.13 15.37 15.89
CA ALA A 43 5.54 15.75 17.24
C ALA A 43 4.41 16.44 18.02
N LYS A 44 3.66 17.34 17.36
CA LYS A 44 2.49 18.00 17.95
C LYS A 44 1.40 17.00 18.33
N ARG A 45 1.13 16.01 17.48
CA ARG A 45 0.10 14.98 17.71
C ARG A 45 0.45 14.09 18.91
N VAL A 46 1.72 13.72 19.03
CA VAL A 46 2.26 12.91 20.14
C VAL A 46 2.41 13.74 21.44
N GLY A 47 2.57 15.05 21.34
CA GLY A 47 2.73 15.96 22.49
C GLY A 47 4.19 16.15 22.92
N VAL A 48 5.13 16.03 21.98
CA VAL A 48 6.56 16.24 22.20
C VAL A 48 7.10 17.43 21.39
N THR A 49 8.31 17.89 21.70
CA THR A 49 8.96 18.94 20.90
C THR A 49 9.47 18.37 19.58
N PRO A 50 9.53 19.17 18.49
CA PRO A 50 10.15 18.73 17.24
C PRO A 50 11.60 18.25 17.45
N THR A 51 12.35 18.91 18.34
CA THR A 51 13.72 18.51 18.70
C THR A 51 13.78 17.11 19.31
N ALA A 52 12.77 16.67 20.05
CA ALA A 52 12.70 15.31 20.55
C ALA A 52 12.46 14.30 19.42
N ALA A 53 11.58 14.62 18.45
CA ALA A 53 11.31 13.76 17.31
C ALA A 53 12.53 13.59 16.39
N TYR A 54 13.31 14.65 16.15
CA TYR A 54 14.57 14.60 15.37
C TYR A 54 15.66 13.71 15.99
N ARG A 55 15.52 13.27 17.25
CA ARG A 55 16.43 12.27 17.84
C ARG A 55 16.14 10.85 17.36
N HIS A 56 14.94 10.60 16.83
CA HIS A 56 14.49 9.30 16.37
C HIS A 56 14.43 9.18 14.85
N PHE A 57 14.28 10.31 14.15
CA PHE A 57 14.29 10.37 12.70
C PHE A 57 15.38 11.35 12.22
N ALA A 58 16.24 10.88 11.31
CA ALA A 58 17.31 11.69 10.73
C ALA A 58 16.77 12.89 9.93
N GLY A 59 15.52 12.81 9.49
CA GLY A 59 14.84 13.87 8.74
C GLY A 59 13.40 13.50 8.40
N HIS A 60 12.82 14.31 7.52
CA HIS A 60 11.49 14.05 6.95
C HIS A 60 11.44 12.72 6.20
N ASP A 61 12.45 12.45 5.36
CA ASP A 61 12.46 11.26 4.50
C ASP A 61 12.55 9.96 5.30
N ASP A 62 13.29 9.95 6.41
CA ASP A 62 13.36 8.80 7.33
C ASP A 62 12.00 8.52 8.02
N LEU A 63 11.26 9.59 8.36
CA LEU A 63 9.91 9.47 8.88
C LEU A 63 8.94 8.94 7.80
N VAL A 64 9.01 9.48 6.58
CA VAL A 64 8.17 9.05 5.46
C VAL A 64 8.48 7.59 5.11
N GLN A 65 9.75 7.18 5.08
CA GLN A 65 10.13 5.80 4.80
C GLN A 65 9.54 4.83 5.82
N ALA A 66 9.56 5.16 7.12
CA ALA A 66 8.93 4.32 8.13
C ALA A 66 7.41 4.16 7.91
N VAL A 67 6.73 5.18 7.38
CA VAL A 67 5.30 5.08 7.02
C VAL A 67 5.11 4.30 5.72
N LYS A 68 5.99 4.46 4.72
CA LYS A 68 6.00 3.69 3.47
C LYS A 68 6.10 2.20 3.76
N ASP A 69 7.01 1.78 4.63
CA ASP A 69 7.20 0.38 5.01
C ASP A 69 5.91 -0.20 5.61
N ARG A 70 5.23 0.55 6.50
CA ARG A 70 3.95 0.14 7.07
C ARG A 70 2.84 0.06 6.03
N ALA A 71 2.77 1.03 5.13
CA ALA A 71 1.77 1.09 4.08
C ALA A 71 1.94 -0.05 3.06
N MET A 72 3.19 -0.39 2.70
CA MET A 72 3.49 -1.57 1.88
C MET A 72 3.09 -2.87 2.58
N GLY A 73 3.35 -2.99 3.89
CA GLY A 73 2.88 -4.14 4.67
C GLY A 73 1.36 -4.27 4.68
N ALA A 74 0.63 -3.16 4.87
CA ALA A 74 -0.83 -3.16 4.84
C ALA A 74 -1.40 -3.51 3.44
N LEU A 75 -0.74 -3.07 2.37
CA LEU A 75 -1.07 -3.48 1.01
C LEU A 75 -0.86 -4.99 0.82
N ALA A 76 0.27 -5.54 1.29
CA ALA A 76 0.54 -6.97 1.23
C ALA A 76 -0.54 -7.78 1.97
N GLU A 77 -0.87 -7.40 3.20
CA GLU A 77 -1.95 -8.03 4.00
C GLU A 77 -3.29 -8.06 3.25
N SER A 78 -3.62 -7.00 2.50
CA SER A 78 -4.84 -6.94 1.67
C SER A 78 -4.79 -7.94 0.50
N ILE A 79 -3.64 -8.06 -0.17
CA ILE A 79 -3.42 -9.01 -1.26
C ILE A 79 -3.49 -10.45 -0.74
N GLU A 80 -2.82 -10.74 0.37
CA GLU A 80 -2.83 -12.06 1.03
C GLU A 80 -4.24 -12.48 1.43
N LYS A 81 -5.03 -11.55 2.00
CA LYS A 81 -6.42 -11.80 2.36
C LYS A 81 -7.26 -12.15 1.14
N ALA A 82 -7.06 -11.47 0.01
CA ALA A 82 -7.76 -11.77 -1.23
C ALA A 82 -7.35 -13.13 -1.80
N LEU A 83 -6.06 -13.45 -1.80
CA LEU A 83 -5.53 -14.76 -2.23
C LEU A 83 -6.05 -15.90 -1.37
N ALA A 84 -6.14 -15.71 -0.05
CA ALA A 84 -6.65 -16.72 0.89
C ALA A 84 -8.16 -16.99 0.74
N ALA A 85 -8.90 -16.09 0.09
CA ALA A 85 -10.32 -16.26 -0.17
C ALA A 85 -10.62 -17.07 -1.45
N VAL A 86 -9.62 -17.35 -2.28
CA VAL A 86 -9.75 -18.18 -3.48
C VAL A 86 -9.85 -19.65 -3.09
N ASP A 87 -10.79 -20.39 -3.68
CA ASP A 87 -10.88 -21.84 -3.48
C ASP A 87 -9.59 -22.51 -4.01
N PRO A 88 -8.92 -23.39 -3.24
CA PRO A 88 -7.71 -24.09 -3.69
C PRO A 88 -7.89 -24.93 -4.97
N THR A 89 -9.13 -25.21 -5.36
CA THR A 89 -9.48 -25.93 -6.59
C THR A 89 -9.65 -25.03 -7.82
N GLU A 90 -9.69 -23.71 -7.63
CA GLU A 90 -9.68 -22.75 -8.75
C GLU A 90 -8.31 -22.70 -9.44
N ASP A 91 -8.31 -22.24 -10.68
CA ASP A 91 -7.08 -22.12 -11.45
C ASP A 91 -6.21 -20.92 -10.99
N VAL A 92 -4.96 -20.94 -11.40
CA VAL A 92 -4.00 -19.86 -11.09
C VAL A 92 -4.42 -18.51 -11.69
N VAL A 93 -5.27 -18.49 -12.72
CA VAL A 93 -5.78 -17.24 -13.31
C VAL A 93 -6.73 -16.55 -12.32
N ALA A 94 -7.53 -17.31 -11.58
CA ALA A 94 -8.34 -16.79 -10.49
C ALA A 94 -7.48 -16.23 -9.35
N ARG A 95 -6.35 -16.87 -9.01
CA ARG A 95 -5.39 -16.34 -8.02
C ARG A 95 -4.77 -15.02 -8.45
N LEU A 96 -4.39 -14.88 -9.73
CA LEU A 96 -3.94 -13.60 -10.29
C LEU A 96 -5.02 -12.53 -10.18
N ALA A 97 -6.27 -12.88 -10.47
CA ALA A 97 -7.38 -11.95 -10.34
C ALA A 97 -7.63 -11.54 -8.87
N ALA A 98 -7.49 -12.47 -7.93
CA ALA A 98 -7.62 -12.18 -6.51
C ALA A 98 -6.50 -11.24 -6.01
N ALA A 99 -5.25 -11.47 -6.41
CA ALA A 99 -4.14 -10.60 -6.06
C ALA A 99 -4.38 -9.15 -6.54
N GLY A 100 -4.79 -8.98 -7.81
CA GLY A 100 -5.13 -7.66 -8.35
C GLY A 100 -6.33 -7.01 -7.65
N THR A 101 -7.33 -7.82 -7.25
CA THR A 101 -8.48 -7.34 -6.48
C THR A 101 -8.06 -6.84 -5.10
N GLY A 102 -7.20 -7.58 -4.39
CA GLY A 102 -6.67 -7.16 -3.08
C GLY A 102 -5.87 -5.87 -3.15
N TYR A 103 -5.09 -5.69 -4.22
CA TYR A 103 -4.34 -4.47 -4.50
C TYR A 103 -5.27 -3.25 -4.65
N CYS A 104 -6.24 -3.32 -5.58
CA CYS A 104 -7.18 -2.22 -5.85
C CYS A 104 -8.12 -1.96 -4.65
N SER A 105 -8.51 -3.01 -3.93
CA SER A 105 -9.36 -2.90 -2.74
C SER A 105 -8.67 -2.11 -1.62
N PHE A 106 -7.35 -2.32 -1.44
CA PHE A 106 -6.58 -1.52 -0.49
C PHE A 106 -6.54 -0.05 -0.90
N ALA A 107 -6.33 0.24 -2.19
CA ALA A 107 -6.30 1.61 -2.69
C ALA A 107 -7.60 2.38 -2.36
N ILE A 108 -8.77 1.78 -2.61
CA ILE A 108 -10.05 2.43 -2.32
C ILE A 108 -10.36 2.51 -0.82
N ALA A 109 -9.92 1.54 -0.02
CA ALA A 109 -10.19 1.49 1.41
C ALA A 109 -9.28 2.46 2.19
N GLU A 110 -8.01 2.57 1.78
CA GLU A 110 -6.96 3.33 2.47
C GLU A 110 -6.19 4.23 1.48
N PRO A 111 -6.86 5.18 0.80
CA PRO A 111 -6.25 5.95 -0.29
C PRO A 111 -5.04 6.76 0.15
N GLY A 112 -5.06 7.33 1.36
CA GLY A 112 -3.94 8.08 1.90
C GLY A 112 -2.69 7.21 2.16
N LEU A 113 -2.89 5.99 2.67
CA LEU A 113 -1.79 5.03 2.84
C LEU A 113 -1.30 4.49 1.51
N PHE A 114 -2.20 4.23 0.55
CA PHE A 114 -1.82 3.83 -0.80
C PHE A 114 -0.94 4.88 -1.47
N LEU A 115 -1.36 6.14 -1.47
CA LEU A 115 -0.56 7.25 -2.01
C LEU A 115 0.78 7.38 -1.28
N THR A 116 0.81 7.14 0.03
CA THR A 116 2.04 7.18 0.81
C THR A 116 2.99 6.05 0.44
N ALA A 117 2.49 4.82 0.25
CA ALA A 117 3.31 3.68 -0.16
C ALA A 117 4.13 3.98 -1.44
N PHE A 118 3.52 4.70 -2.39
CA PHE A 118 4.13 5.02 -3.68
C PHE A 118 4.64 6.46 -3.81
N CYS A 119 4.64 7.25 -2.73
CA CYS A 119 5.17 8.61 -2.79
C CYS A 119 6.70 8.58 -2.89
N ARG A 120 7.24 9.52 -3.68
CA ARG A 120 8.69 9.67 -3.81
C ARG A 120 9.22 10.58 -2.70
N GLY A 121 10.29 10.16 -2.05
CA GLY A 121 11.11 11.04 -1.22
C GLY A 121 11.98 11.95 -2.08
N ASP A 122 12.44 13.08 -1.53
CA ASP A 122 13.33 14.01 -2.24
C ASP A 122 14.66 13.35 -2.64
N SER A 123 15.12 12.33 -1.90
CA SER A 123 16.35 11.58 -2.19
C SER A 123 16.21 10.46 -3.23
N GLU A 124 15.00 10.09 -3.64
CA GLU A 124 14.75 8.93 -4.53
C GLU A 124 14.83 9.26 -6.03
N LEU A 125 15.25 10.48 -6.41
CA LEU A 125 15.42 10.90 -7.81
C LEU A 125 16.74 10.45 -8.44
N THR A 126 17.63 9.82 -7.67
CA THR A 126 19.00 9.49 -8.10
C THR A 126 19.31 8.01 -8.23
N ASP A 127 18.41 7.12 -7.81
CA ASP A 127 18.63 5.67 -7.93
C ASP A 127 18.07 5.17 -9.28
N PRO A 128 18.77 4.28 -10.01
CA PRO A 128 18.21 3.59 -11.16
C PRO A 128 16.90 2.92 -10.75
N LEU A 129 15.98 2.78 -11.70
CA LEU A 129 14.76 2.03 -11.48
C LEU A 129 15.15 0.63 -10.99
N ASP A 130 14.96 0.43 -9.68
CA ASP A 130 14.54 -0.83 -9.11
C ASP A 130 15.60 -1.94 -8.86
N SER A 131 16.39 -1.79 -7.79
CA SER A 131 17.00 -2.93 -7.09
C SER A 131 16.18 -3.40 -5.87
N GLN A 132 15.10 -2.71 -5.51
CA GLN A 132 14.37 -2.89 -4.24
C GLN A 132 12.90 -3.29 -4.39
N LEU A 133 12.28 -3.24 -5.58
CA LEU A 133 10.88 -3.65 -5.76
C LEU A 133 10.71 -5.14 -5.49
N HIS A 134 11.69 -5.97 -5.82
CA HIS A 134 11.71 -7.39 -5.44
C HIS A 134 11.85 -7.61 -3.92
N GLU A 135 12.29 -6.59 -3.16
CA GLU A 135 12.38 -6.64 -1.70
C GLU A 135 11.05 -6.25 -1.02
N HIS A 136 10.10 -5.66 -1.75
CA HIS A 136 8.80 -5.28 -1.23
C HIS A 136 7.78 -6.43 -1.33
N GLU A 137 7.19 -6.81 -0.18
CA GLU A 137 6.24 -7.91 -0.05
C GLU A 137 5.07 -7.88 -1.07
N PRO A 138 4.41 -6.74 -1.36
CA PRO A 138 3.33 -6.71 -2.37
C PRO A 138 3.76 -7.17 -3.77
N TYR A 139 4.99 -6.85 -4.18
CA TYR A 139 5.50 -7.26 -5.49
C TYR A 139 5.90 -8.74 -5.49
N ARG A 140 6.44 -9.24 -4.37
CA ARG A 140 6.73 -10.67 -4.22
C ARG A 140 5.49 -11.54 -4.38
N LEU A 141 4.35 -11.12 -3.85
CA LEU A 141 3.08 -11.83 -4.03
C LEU A 141 2.66 -11.91 -5.51
N LEU A 142 2.96 -10.89 -6.32
CA LEU A 142 2.76 -10.96 -7.76
C LEU A 142 3.73 -11.94 -8.42
N VAL A 143 5.02 -11.89 -8.06
CA VAL A 143 6.05 -12.80 -8.57
C VAL A 143 5.68 -14.26 -8.29
N ASP A 144 5.22 -14.56 -7.07
CA ASP A 144 4.80 -15.92 -6.67
C ASP A 144 3.64 -16.43 -7.55
N VAL A 145 2.64 -15.58 -7.84
CA VAL A 145 1.53 -15.96 -8.73
C VAL A 145 1.99 -16.14 -10.18
N VAL A 146 2.97 -15.35 -10.64
CA VAL A 146 3.58 -15.51 -11.98
C VAL A 146 4.39 -16.81 -12.06
N ASP A 147 5.09 -17.19 -11.00
CA ASP A 147 5.76 -18.49 -10.90
C ASP A 147 4.77 -19.64 -11.03
N GLU A 148 3.62 -19.55 -10.36
CA GLU A 148 2.54 -20.54 -10.48
C GLU A 148 1.99 -20.61 -11.92
N LEU A 149 1.84 -19.47 -12.62
CA LEU A 149 1.39 -19.44 -14.03
C LEU A 149 2.35 -20.18 -14.95
N ILE A 150 3.65 -19.94 -14.77
CA ILE A 150 4.71 -20.58 -15.57
C ILE A 150 4.78 -22.07 -15.26
N GLN A 151 4.70 -22.46 -13.99
CA GLN A 151 4.68 -23.87 -13.57
C GLN A 151 3.45 -24.62 -14.10
N ALA A 152 2.30 -23.95 -14.22
CA ALA A 152 1.09 -24.51 -14.82
C ALA A 152 1.15 -24.60 -16.36
N GLY A 153 2.21 -24.08 -17.00
CA GLY A 153 2.36 -24.05 -18.45
C GLY A 153 1.47 -23.03 -19.16
N LEU A 154 0.91 -22.05 -18.41
CA LEU A 154 0.03 -21.01 -18.95
C LEU A 154 0.82 -19.77 -19.44
N ALA A 155 2.11 -19.73 -19.17
CA ALA A 155 3.05 -18.70 -19.59
C ALA A 155 4.47 -19.27 -19.74
N ASP A 156 5.26 -18.67 -20.64
CA ASP A 156 6.70 -18.97 -20.74
C ASP A 156 7.53 -18.04 -19.84
N GLU A 157 8.67 -18.52 -19.35
CA GLU A 157 9.62 -17.70 -18.57
C GLU A 157 10.04 -16.42 -19.33
N SER A 158 10.15 -16.50 -20.66
CA SER A 158 10.44 -15.34 -21.52
C SER A 158 9.37 -14.24 -21.48
N GLU A 159 8.16 -14.55 -21.01
CA GLU A 159 7.04 -13.61 -20.87
C GLU A 159 6.98 -12.97 -19.47
N ARG A 160 7.79 -13.42 -18.49
CA ARG A 160 7.73 -12.98 -17.09
C ARG A 160 7.64 -11.47 -16.95
N THR A 161 8.63 -10.76 -17.49
CA THR A 161 8.73 -9.30 -17.34
C THR A 161 7.50 -8.59 -17.89
N ILE A 162 6.95 -9.04 -19.04
CA ILE A 162 5.77 -8.41 -19.61
C ILE A 162 4.50 -8.76 -18.83
N ILE A 163 4.41 -9.97 -18.25
CA ILE A 163 3.31 -10.37 -17.36
C ILE A 163 3.30 -9.49 -16.12
N GLU A 164 4.41 -9.48 -15.38
CA GLU A 164 4.59 -8.72 -14.13
C GLU A 164 4.32 -7.22 -14.35
N THR A 165 5.01 -6.62 -15.33
CA THR A 165 4.88 -5.18 -15.62
C THR A 165 3.47 -4.81 -16.04
N SER A 166 2.82 -5.63 -16.88
CA SER A 166 1.45 -5.34 -17.35
C SER A 166 0.43 -5.52 -16.23
N ALA A 167 0.57 -6.57 -15.41
CA ALA A 167 -0.32 -6.83 -14.29
C ALA A 167 -0.25 -5.68 -13.29
N TRP A 168 0.97 -5.29 -12.89
CA TRP A 168 1.17 -4.17 -11.99
C TRP A 168 0.68 -2.85 -12.57
N SER A 169 1.07 -2.51 -13.81
CA SER A 169 0.64 -1.28 -14.47
C SER A 169 -0.88 -1.17 -14.53
N SER A 170 -1.58 -2.28 -14.78
CA SER A 170 -3.04 -2.30 -14.82
C SER A 170 -3.66 -1.99 -13.46
N VAL A 171 -3.24 -2.66 -12.38
CA VAL A 171 -3.85 -2.48 -11.05
C VAL A 171 -3.44 -1.16 -10.42
N HIS A 172 -2.21 -0.71 -10.63
CA HIS A 172 -1.74 0.59 -10.15
C HIS A 172 -2.42 1.74 -10.90
N GLY A 173 -2.52 1.65 -12.24
CA GLY A 173 -3.23 2.64 -13.04
C GLY A 173 -4.72 2.73 -12.67
N LEU A 174 -5.40 1.58 -12.53
CA LEU A 174 -6.79 1.55 -12.09
C LEU A 174 -6.95 2.16 -10.69
N SER A 175 -6.08 1.82 -9.75
CA SER A 175 -6.10 2.37 -8.39
C SER A 175 -5.97 3.89 -8.40
N MET A 176 -5.01 4.43 -9.16
CA MET A 176 -4.84 5.89 -9.30
C MET A 176 -6.09 6.55 -9.92
N LEU A 177 -6.69 5.94 -10.93
CA LEU A 177 -7.93 6.44 -11.54
C LEU A 177 -9.10 6.47 -10.54
N LEU A 178 -9.17 5.49 -9.63
CA LEU A 178 -10.22 5.33 -8.62
C LEU A 178 -10.05 6.26 -7.42
N ILE A 179 -8.82 6.58 -7.00
CA ILE A 179 -8.58 7.35 -5.77
C ILE A 179 -8.27 8.83 -6.03
N ASP A 180 -7.63 9.15 -7.15
CA ASP A 180 -7.19 10.51 -7.47
C ASP A 180 -7.65 10.98 -8.87
N GLY A 181 -7.94 10.03 -9.78
CA GLY A 181 -8.39 10.31 -11.13
C GLY A 181 -9.91 10.47 -11.31
N PRO A 182 -10.38 10.50 -12.57
CA PRO A 182 -11.79 10.76 -12.89
C PRO A 182 -12.79 9.73 -12.35
N LEU A 183 -12.35 8.49 -12.08
CA LEU A 183 -13.23 7.43 -11.59
C LEU A 183 -13.54 7.56 -10.09
N ARG A 184 -12.89 8.47 -9.36
CA ARG A 184 -13.18 8.72 -7.94
C ARG A 184 -14.62 9.12 -7.65
N LEU A 185 -15.32 9.64 -8.66
CA LEU A 185 -16.69 10.15 -8.56
C LEU A 185 -17.77 9.07 -8.71
N ILE A 186 -17.41 7.84 -9.09
CA ILE A 186 -18.40 6.76 -9.19
C ILE A 186 -18.73 6.21 -7.79
N PRO A 187 -19.95 5.67 -7.58
CA PRO A 187 -20.33 5.04 -6.32
C PRO A 187 -19.40 3.90 -5.90
N ASP A 188 -19.21 3.68 -4.59
CA ASP A 188 -18.24 2.70 -4.08
C ASP A 188 -18.59 1.25 -4.45
N ASP A 189 -19.87 0.90 -4.51
CA ASP A 189 -20.35 -0.39 -5.02
C ASP A 189 -19.97 -0.58 -6.50
N ALA A 190 -20.13 0.45 -7.32
CA ALA A 190 -19.70 0.45 -8.72
C ALA A 190 -18.16 0.36 -8.87
N LYS A 191 -17.38 0.90 -7.93
CA LYS A 191 -15.90 0.72 -7.92
C LYS A 191 -15.55 -0.74 -7.70
N ILE A 192 -16.20 -1.42 -6.76
CA ILE A 192 -15.94 -2.84 -6.46
C ILE A 192 -16.24 -3.71 -7.67
N GLU A 193 -17.40 -3.50 -8.32
CA GLU A 193 -17.77 -4.22 -9.54
C GLU A 193 -16.76 -3.95 -10.66
N LEU A 194 -16.38 -2.69 -10.89
CA LEU A 194 -15.39 -2.32 -11.90
C LEU A 194 -14.03 -2.96 -11.66
N ILE A 195 -13.56 -3.03 -10.41
CA ILE A 195 -12.31 -3.71 -10.04
C ILE A 195 -12.39 -5.18 -10.46
N GLN A 196 -13.47 -5.88 -10.08
CA GLN A 196 -13.65 -7.29 -10.40
C GLN A 196 -13.66 -7.52 -11.92
N GLU A 197 -14.39 -6.69 -12.67
CA GLU A 197 -14.48 -6.80 -14.12
C GLU A 197 -13.14 -6.55 -14.82
N VAL A 198 -12.45 -5.47 -14.48
CA VAL A 198 -11.18 -5.09 -15.11
C VAL A 198 -10.09 -6.11 -14.78
N VAL A 199 -10.01 -6.54 -13.53
CA VAL A 199 -9.00 -7.53 -13.12
C VAL A 199 -9.28 -8.88 -13.76
N ALA A 200 -10.54 -9.35 -13.77
CA ALA A 200 -10.90 -10.59 -14.47
C ALA A 200 -10.63 -10.48 -15.98
N PHE A 201 -10.95 -9.35 -16.61
CA PHE A 201 -10.66 -9.10 -18.02
C PHE A 201 -9.16 -9.22 -18.33
N ASN A 202 -8.31 -8.60 -17.51
CA ASN A 202 -6.87 -8.62 -17.71
C ASN A 202 -6.21 -9.97 -17.37
N SER A 203 -6.77 -10.73 -16.44
CA SER A 203 -6.28 -12.07 -16.10
C SER A 203 -6.65 -13.11 -17.16
N ARG A 204 -7.81 -12.99 -17.82
CA ARG A 204 -8.26 -13.93 -18.86
C ARG A 204 -7.31 -14.08 -20.06
N ARG A 205 -6.41 -13.12 -20.32
CA ARG A 205 -5.38 -13.24 -21.38
C ARG A 205 -4.39 -14.39 -21.14
N TRP A 206 -4.42 -14.97 -19.95
CA TRP A 206 -3.61 -16.11 -19.51
C TRP A 206 -4.44 -17.39 -19.36
N ALA A 207 -5.77 -17.32 -19.52
CA ALA A 207 -6.62 -18.50 -19.51
C ALA A 207 -6.57 -19.18 -20.89
N GLY A 208 -6.13 -20.44 -20.94
CA GLY A 208 -6.28 -21.30 -22.13
C GLY A 208 -5.23 -21.14 -23.23
N ARG A 209 -3.95 -20.92 -22.87
CA ARG A 209 -2.83 -21.26 -23.74
C ARG A 209 -2.44 -22.73 -23.60
#